data_AF-A0A0L0F6Y2-F1
#
_entry.id   AF-A0A0L0F6Y2-F1
#
_cell.length_a   1.000
_cell.length_b   1.000
_cell.length_c   1.000
_cell.angle_alpha   90.00
_cell.angle_beta   90.00
_cell.angle_gamma   90.00
#
_symmetry.space_group_name_H-M   'P 1'
#
loop_
_entity.id
_entity.type
_entity.pdbx_description
1 polymer ?
#
loop_
_entity_poly.entity_id
_entity_poly.type
_entity_poly.pdbx_seq_one_letter_code
_entity_poly.pdbx_strand_id
1 'polypeptide(L)'
;MLVSAAVGQIAELKSEALRDRHWRDIQRRLHVTWAMADLRLADVWGVDLVGANESTVRDVLTQAQGEMGLEEFLRMIKDTWSVYEIELVNYQ
;
A
#
# COMPACT_ATOMS: atom_id res chain seq x y z
N MET A 1 21.29 -14.27 0.04
CA MET A 1 20.65 -13.22 -0.79
C MET A 1 19.14 -13.41 -0.92
N LEU A 2 18.63 -14.60 -1.28
CA LEU A 2 17.18 -14.85 -1.41
C LEU A 2 16.34 -14.61 -0.14
N VAL A 3 16.86 -14.97 1.04
CA VAL A 3 16.14 -14.77 2.32
C VAL A 3 15.94 -13.29 2.65
N SER A 4 16.90 -12.42 2.31
CA SER A 4 16.80 -10.96 2.59
C SER A 4 15.75 -10.28 1.70
N ALA A 5 15.72 -10.63 0.40
CA ALA A 5 14.75 -10.09 -0.54
C ALA A 5 13.31 -10.45 -0.15
N ALA A 6 13.10 -11.71 0.27
CA ALA A 6 11.78 -12.17 0.67
C ALA A 6 11.31 -11.55 1.99
N VAL A 7 12.21 -11.31 2.96
CA VAL A 7 11.89 -10.58 4.19
C VAL A 7 11.48 -9.14 3.90
N GLY A 8 12.13 -8.46 2.94
CA GLY A 8 11.76 -7.12 2.49
C GLY A 8 10.34 -7.06 1.91
N GLN A 9 10.00 -7.98 1.01
CA GLN A 9 8.66 -8.05 0.42
C GLN A 9 7.58 -8.34 1.46
N ILE A 10 7.85 -9.21 2.44
CA ILE A 10 6.92 -9.46 3.55
C ILE A 10 6.74 -8.22 4.42
N ALA A 11 7.82 -7.49 4.70
CA ALA A 11 7.74 -6.24 5.47
C ALA A 11 6.89 -5.19 4.73
N GLU A 12 7.02 -5.10 3.42
CA GLU A 12 6.21 -4.22 2.58
C GLU A 12 4.73 -4.67 2.53
N LEU A 13 4.46 -5.97 2.50
CA LEU A 13 3.10 -6.53 2.59
C LEU A 13 2.39 -6.20 3.91
N LYS A 14 3.15 -5.98 4.99
CA LYS A 14 2.63 -5.57 6.30
C LYS A 14 2.51 -4.05 6.46
N SER A 15 3.03 -3.27 5.50
CA SER A 15 3.02 -1.80 5.61
C SER A 15 1.61 -1.22 5.60
N GLU A 16 1.44 -0.04 6.20
CA GLU A 16 0.15 0.69 6.22
C GLU A 16 -0.35 1.09 4.82
N ALA A 17 0.51 1.03 3.81
CA ALA A 17 0.12 1.24 2.41
C ALA A 17 -0.85 0.14 1.93
N LEU A 18 -0.73 -1.09 2.44
CA LEU A 18 -1.59 -2.20 2.04
C LEU A 18 -2.86 -2.28 2.90
N ARG A 19 -4.02 -2.04 2.29
CA ARG A 19 -5.35 -2.18 2.90
C ARG A 19 -6.09 -3.37 2.32
N ASP A 20 -7.22 -3.74 2.92
CA ASP A 20 -8.07 -4.88 2.51
C ASP A 20 -8.39 -4.92 1.01
N ARG A 21 -8.52 -3.75 0.37
CA ARG A 21 -8.78 -3.65 -1.08
C ARG A 21 -7.66 -4.28 -1.92
N HIS A 22 -6.40 -4.06 -1.53
CA HIS A 22 -5.22 -4.57 -2.22
C HIS A 22 -5.11 -6.08 -2.01
N TRP A 23 -5.40 -6.55 -0.79
CA TRP A 23 -5.46 -7.97 -0.49
C TRP A 23 -6.54 -8.72 -1.29
N ARG A 24 -7.74 -8.14 -1.46
CA ARG A 24 -8.77 -8.69 -2.35
C ARG A 24 -8.35 -8.69 -3.82
N ASP A 25 -7.50 -7.76 -4.24
CA ASP A 25 -6.98 -7.73 -5.62
C ASP A 25 -5.94 -8.83 -5.82
N ILE A 26 -5.02 -9.02 -4.87
CA ILE A 26 -4.06 -10.14 -4.86
C ILE A 26 -4.80 -11.48 -4.89
N GLN A 27 -5.81 -11.67 -4.04
CA GLN A 27 -6.63 -12.89 -4.02
C GLN A 27 -7.26 -13.20 -5.38
N ARG A 28 -7.81 -12.18 -6.05
CA ARG A 28 -8.42 -12.33 -7.37
C ARG A 28 -7.39 -12.67 -8.44
N ARG A 29 -6.23 -12.00 -8.45
CA ARG A 29 -5.17 -12.21 -9.45
C ARG A 29 -4.43 -13.54 -9.27
N LEU A 30 -4.27 -13.99 -8.02
CA LEU A 30 -3.62 -15.26 -7.70
C LEU A 30 -4.59 -16.44 -7.64
N HIS A 31 -5.89 -16.20 -7.84
CA HIS A 31 -6.96 -17.20 -7.73
C HIS A 31 -6.99 -17.93 -6.38
N VAL A 32 -6.70 -17.21 -5.28
CA VAL A 32 -6.66 -17.78 -3.93
C VAL A 32 -7.70 -17.13 -3.04
N THR A 33 -8.36 -17.94 -2.21
CA THR A 33 -9.30 -17.44 -1.20
C THR A 33 -8.65 -17.57 0.16
N TRP A 34 -8.22 -16.46 0.74
CA TRP A 34 -7.71 -16.41 2.11
C TRP A 34 -8.72 -15.76 3.06
N ALA A 35 -8.82 -16.27 4.28
CA ALA A 35 -9.57 -15.61 5.34
C ALA A 35 -8.72 -14.47 5.91
N MET A 36 -9.02 -13.22 5.53
CA MET A 36 -8.26 -12.03 5.96
C MET A 36 -8.19 -11.85 7.48
N ALA A 37 -9.19 -12.35 8.22
CA ALA A 37 -9.21 -12.31 9.67
C ALA A 37 -8.14 -13.21 10.32
N ASP A 38 -7.67 -14.24 9.62
CA ASP A 38 -6.76 -15.27 10.13
C ASP A 38 -5.63 -15.58 9.11
N LEU A 39 -5.21 -14.57 8.34
CA LEU A 39 -4.16 -14.74 7.33
C LEU A 39 -2.81 -14.99 7.99
N ARG A 40 -2.22 -16.17 7.76
CA ARG A 40 -0.89 -16.51 8.28
C ARG A 40 0.16 -16.25 7.22
N LEU A 41 1.39 -15.95 7.66
CA LEU A 41 2.53 -15.76 6.77
C LEU A 41 2.81 -17.00 5.91
N ALA A 42 2.56 -18.20 6.45
CA ALA A 42 2.69 -19.46 5.72
C ALA A 42 1.72 -19.56 4.53
N ASP A 43 0.50 -19.01 4.66
CA ASP A 43 -0.52 -19.07 3.61
C ASP A 43 -0.16 -18.16 2.43
N VAL A 44 0.43 -16.99 2.74
CA VAL A 44 0.90 -16.03 1.74
C VAL A 44 2.15 -16.58 1.04
N TRP A 45 3.09 -17.15 1.80
CA TRP A 45 4.31 -17.78 1.26
C TRP A 45 4.03 -18.99 0.37
N GLY A 46 2.97 -19.75 0.66
CA GLY A 46 2.59 -20.96 -0.07
C GLY A 46 2.20 -20.73 -1.54
N VAL A 47 2.01 -19.48 -1.96
CA VAL A 47 1.58 -19.11 -3.32
C VAL A 47 2.77 -18.74 -4.22
N ASP A 48 3.98 -19.11 -3.85
CA ASP A 48 5.20 -18.82 -4.61
C ASP A 48 5.36 -17.32 -4.96
N LEU A 49 5.36 -16.49 -3.91
CA LEU A 49 5.55 -15.04 -4.02
C LEU A 49 6.89 -14.63 -4.64
N VAL A 50 7.88 -15.52 -4.60
CA VAL A 50 9.28 -15.25 -4.99
C VAL A 50 9.57 -15.74 -6.42
N GLY A 51 8.78 -16.68 -6.94
CA GLY A 51 8.92 -17.22 -8.29
C GLY A 51 7.90 -16.66 -9.27
N ALA A 52 6.80 -17.36 -9.47
CA ALA A 52 5.85 -17.05 -10.55
C ALA A 52 5.00 -15.78 -10.30
N ASN A 53 4.76 -15.43 -9.02
CA ASN A 53 3.76 -14.43 -8.64
C ASN A 53 4.35 -13.11 -8.13
N GLU A 54 5.68 -12.98 -8.15
CA GLU A 54 6.40 -11.81 -7.65
C GLU A 54 5.98 -10.51 -8.34
N SER A 55 5.81 -10.54 -9.67
CA SER A 55 5.41 -9.38 -10.47
C SER A 55 4.03 -8.86 -10.05
N THR A 56 3.07 -9.77 -9.88
CA THR A 56 1.69 -9.42 -9.51
C THR A 56 1.64 -8.74 -8.15
N VAL A 57 2.40 -9.26 -7.18
CA VAL A 57 2.47 -8.70 -5.83
C VAL A 57 3.19 -7.36 -5.83
N ARG A 58 4.29 -7.24 -6.59
CA ARG A 58 5.06 -5.99 -6.74
C ARG A 58 4.22 -4.89 -7.40
N ASP A 59 3.39 -5.22 -8.39
CA ASP A 59 2.51 -4.26 -9.05
C ASP A 59 1.45 -3.71 -8.08
N VAL A 60 0.82 -4.59 -7.30
CA VAL A 60 -0.16 -4.17 -6.28
C VAL A 60 0.49 -3.35 -5.17
N LEU A 61 1.70 -3.72 -4.74
CA LEU A 61 2.50 -2.95 -3.78
C LEU A 61 2.81 -1.54 -4.30
N THR A 62 3.24 -1.43 -5.55
CA THR A 62 3.57 -0.16 -6.20
C THR A 62 2.32 0.73 -6.31
N GLN A 63 1.19 0.15 -6.68
CA GLN A 63 -0.08 0.88 -6.72
C GLN A 63 -0.48 1.39 -5.33
N ALA A 64 -0.41 0.53 -4.31
CA ALA A 64 -0.77 0.86 -2.93
C ALA A 64 0.08 2.01 -2.37
N GLN A 65 1.39 2.00 -2.63
CA GLN A 65 2.30 3.07 -2.24
C GLN A 65 2.01 4.38 -2.97
N GLY A 66 1.71 4.31 -4.28
CA GLY A 66 1.29 5.47 -5.07
C GLY A 66 0.01 6.11 -4.54
N GLU A 67 -1.00 5.29 -4.22
CA GLU A 67 -2.25 5.74 -3.60
C GLU A 67 -2.01 6.41 -2.24
N MET A 68 -1.19 5.81 -1.38
CA MET A 68 -0.83 6.39 -0.08
C MET A 68 -0.14 7.75 -0.24
N GLY A 69 0.81 7.86 -1.17
CA GLY A 69 1.49 9.13 -1.47
C GLY A 69 0.53 10.20 -1.96
N LEU A 70 -0.47 9.85 -2.77
CA LEU A 70 -1.51 10.76 -3.23
C LEU A 70 -2.46 11.18 -2.10
N GLU A 71 -2.89 10.25 -1.24
CA GLU A 71 -3.72 10.57 -0.07
C GLU A 71 -3.00 11.58 0.85
N GLU A 72 -1.71 11.36 1.12
CA GLU A 72 -0.87 12.26 1.91
C GLU A 72 -0.69 13.63 1.24
N PHE A 73 -0.44 13.65 -0.07
CA PHE A 73 -0.31 14.88 -0.83
C PHE A 73 -1.60 15.72 -0.80
N LEU A 74 -2.76 15.08 -0.98
CA LEU A 74 -4.06 15.75 -0.90
C LEU A 74 -4.36 16.27 0.50
N ARG A 75 -3.97 15.52 1.55
CA ARG A 75 -4.08 15.98 2.93
C ARG A 75 -3.25 17.24 3.15
N MET A 76 -1.99 17.26 2.71
CA MET A 76 -1.12 18.42 2.80
C MET A 76 -1.68 19.64 2.07
N ILE A 77 -2.24 19.46 0.86
CA ILE A 77 -2.92 20.54 0.13
C ILE A 77 -4.08 21.08 0.97
N LYS A 78 -4.96 20.21 1.45
CA LYS A 78 -6.12 20.61 2.25
C LYS A 78 -5.70 21.38 3.50
N ASP A 79 -4.69 20.90 4.21
CA ASP A 79 -4.19 21.55 5.42
C ASP A 79 -3.61 22.93 5.10
N THR A 80 -2.84 23.04 4.01
CA THR A 80 -2.27 24.32 3.54
C THR A 80 -3.38 25.34 3.28
N TRP A 81 -4.40 24.97 2.51
CA TRP A 81 -5.50 25.88 2.17
C TRP A 81 -6.46 26.16 3.33
N SER A 82 -6.49 25.30 4.35
CA SER A 82 -7.33 25.51 5.55
C SER A 82 -6.72 26.51 6.53
N VAL A 83 -5.41 26.72 6.48
CA VAL A 83 -4.66 27.65 7.37
C VAL A 83 -4.50 29.04 6.73
N TYR A 84 -4.90 29.21 5.47
CA TYR A 84 -4.86 30.51 4.80
C TYR A 84 -5.94 31.46 5.36
N GLU A 85 -5.57 32.22 6.39
CA GLU A 85 -6.28 33.45 6.76
C GLU A 85 -5.91 34.55 5.76
N ILE A 86 -6.92 35.23 5.19
CA ILE A 86 -6.72 36.37 4.32
C ILE A 86 -6.26 37.54 5.19
N GLU A 87 -4.97 37.89 5.13
CA GLU A 87 -4.48 39.14 5.70
C GLU A 87 -4.96 40.32 4.85
N LEU A 88 -5.99 41.02 5.33
CA LEU A 88 -6.37 42.31 4.75
C LEU A 88 -5.37 43.38 5.20
N VAL A 89 -4.59 43.90 4.26
CA VAL A 89 -3.76 45.08 4.47
C VAL A 89 -4.63 46.32 4.23
N ASN A 90 -4.74 47.20 5.21
CA ASN A 90 -5.44 48.48 5.03
C ASN A 90 -4.69 49.35 4.02
N TYR A 91 -5.39 49.79 2.99
CA TYR A 91 -4.89 50.76 2.02
C TYR A 91 -4.92 52.16 2.67
N GLN A 92 -3.76 52.82 2.76
CA GLN A 92 -3.63 54.23 3.19
C GLN A 92 -3.34 55.13 1.99
#